data_AF-A0A0K2JD85-F1
#
_entry.id   AF-A0A0K2JD85-F1
#
_cell.length_a   1.000
_cell.length_b   1.000
_cell.length_c   1.000
_cell.angle_alpha   90.00
_cell.angle_beta   90.00
_cell.angle_gamma   90.00
#
_symmetry.space_group_name_H-M   'P 1'
#
loop_
_entity.id
_entity.type
_entity.pdbx_description
1 polymer ?
#
loop_
_entity_poly.entity_id
_entity_poly.type
_entity_poly.pdbx_seq_one_letter_code
_entity_poly.pdbx_strand_id
1 'polypeptide(L)'
;MRKILVLFLIVASLGFSSNYKVEVKPNVKIQKMELEQNNLEIEKTFAEMTKKEISNGIKEIDQQINSEKEAIGIKFFGEILKGYLKNMKYEIKKIEYTSSSKANLTVNLKFPKFNNDIIDGEQEKINKLFEKRTGKSIEYLSKASSEEFQKKWLPVLIDIISEIASEKINNIKEFEEKETVVKAEKINGKWDIITKN
;
A
#
# COMPACT_ATOMS: atom_id res chain seq x y z
N MET A 1 -15.31 53.89 -7.99
CA MET A 1 -16.12 52.89 -7.24
C MET A 1 -15.55 51.50 -7.52
N ARG A 2 -15.05 50.82 -6.48
CA ARG A 2 -14.41 49.50 -6.58
C ARG A 2 -15.48 48.45 -6.91
N LYS A 3 -15.37 47.78 -8.06
CA LYS A 3 -16.21 46.63 -8.41
C LYS A 3 -15.76 45.44 -7.57
N ILE A 4 -16.55 45.07 -6.57
CA ILE A 4 -16.35 43.83 -5.82
C ILE A 4 -16.77 42.70 -6.76
N LEU A 5 -15.77 42.02 -7.34
CA LEU A 5 -15.95 40.72 -7.97
C LEU A 5 -16.36 39.74 -6.87
N VAL A 6 -17.66 39.52 -6.72
CA VAL A 6 -18.17 38.45 -5.86
C VAL A 6 -17.77 37.14 -6.51
N LEU A 7 -16.67 36.55 -6.01
CA LEU A 7 -16.29 35.18 -6.29
C LEU A 7 -17.43 34.30 -5.75
N PHE A 8 -18.26 33.76 -6.64
CA PHE A 8 -19.15 32.65 -6.28
C PHE A 8 -18.29 31.42 -6.04
N LEU A 9 -17.72 31.30 -4.84
CA LEU A 9 -17.29 30.03 -4.29
C LEU A 9 -18.56 29.25 -3.97
N ILE A 10 -19.10 28.56 -4.97
CA ILE A 10 -20.14 27.56 -4.76
C ILE A 10 -19.46 26.40 -4.02
N VAL A 11 -19.39 26.51 -2.70
CA VAL A 11 -19.20 25.35 -1.81
C VAL A 11 -20.53 24.62 -1.77
N ALA A 12 -20.92 24.02 -2.89
CA ALA A 12 -22.02 23.08 -2.87
C ALA A 12 -21.47 21.80 -2.25
N SER A 13 -21.57 21.69 -0.93
CA SER A 13 -21.58 20.42 -0.21
C SER A 13 -22.85 19.67 -0.63
N LEU A 14 -22.86 19.20 -1.88
CA LEU A 14 -23.91 18.35 -2.42
C LEU A 14 -23.76 17.00 -1.72
N GLY A 15 -24.88 16.47 -1.21
CA GLY A 15 -24.91 15.20 -0.49
C GLY A 15 -24.47 14.04 -1.38
N PHE A 16 -23.18 13.74 -1.36
CA PHE A 16 -22.58 12.58 -1.99
C PHE A 16 -22.21 11.59 -0.90
N SER A 17 -22.52 10.31 -1.13
CA SER A 17 -22.06 9.18 -0.31
C SER A 17 -20.55 8.92 -0.42
N SER A 18 -19.77 9.89 -0.91
CA SER A 18 -18.34 9.79 -1.14
C SER A 18 -17.57 10.56 -0.07
N ASN A 19 -16.61 9.90 0.58
CA ASN A 19 -15.77 10.47 1.64
C ASN A 19 -14.73 11.51 1.15
N TYR A 20 -14.89 12.07 -0.06
CA TYR A 20 -13.92 12.96 -0.69
C TYR A 20 -14.57 14.20 -1.28
N LYS A 21 -13.78 15.27 -1.42
CA LYS A 21 -14.23 16.58 -1.93
C LYS A 21 -14.21 16.61 -3.45
N VAL A 22 -15.22 17.20 -4.07
CA VAL A 22 -15.24 17.45 -5.53
C VAL A 22 -15.19 18.95 -5.78
N GLU A 23 -14.27 19.39 -6.65
CA GLU A 23 -14.15 20.78 -7.08
C GLU A 23 -14.09 20.88 -8.60
N VAL A 24 -14.78 21.87 -9.16
CA VAL A 24 -14.78 22.18 -10.59
C VAL A 24 -14.27 23.61 -10.76
N LYS A 25 -13.20 23.81 -11.54
CA LYS A 25 -12.64 25.17 -11.72
C LYS A 25 -13.66 26.11 -12.40
N PRO A 26 -13.65 27.42 -12.10
CA PRO A 26 -14.71 28.37 -12.51
C PRO A 26 -15.06 28.41 -14.01
N ASN A 27 -14.14 28.04 -14.91
CA ASN A 27 -14.33 28.06 -16.35
C ASN A 27 -14.67 26.68 -16.95
N VAL A 28 -14.83 25.66 -16.11
CA VAL A 28 -15.12 24.29 -16.52
C VAL A 28 -16.62 24.05 -16.45
N LYS A 29 -17.23 23.68 -17.58
CA LYS A 29 -18.65 23.34 -17.65
C LYS A 29 -18.81 21.83 -17.76
N ILE A 30 -19.33 21.22 -16.70
CA ILE A 30 -19.65 19.79 -16.63
C ILE A 30 -21.07 19.68 -16.08
N GLN A 31 -21.92 18.89 -16.73
CA GLN A 31 -23.28 18.68 -16.24
C GLN A 31 -23.26 17.84 -14.95
N LYS A 32 -24.22 18.03 -14.05
CA LYS A 32 -24.25 17.30 -12.77
C LYS A 32 -24.22 15.77 -12.95
N MET A 33 -25.05 15.23 -13.86
CA MET A 33 -25.07 13.79 -14.16
C MET A 33 -23.73 13.30 -14.73
N GLU A 34 -23.10 14.10 -15.59
CA GLU A 34 -21.79 13.78 -16.15
C GLU A 34 -20.70 13.80 -15.06
N LEU A 35 -20.75 14.75 -14.13
CA LEU A 35 -19.82 14.84 -13.01
C LEU A 35 -19.91 13.61 -12.10
N GLU A 36 -21.12 13.16 -11.79
CA GLU A 36 -21.37 11.96 -10.98
C GLU A 36 -20.83 10.69 -11.67
N GLN A 37 -21.09 10.54 -12.97
CA GLN A 37 -20.56 9.42 -13.74
C GLN A 37 -19.04 9.44 -13.84
N ASN A 38 -18.45 10.62 -14.12
CA ASN A 38 -17.02 10.80 -14.19
C ASN A 38 -16.34 10.45 -12.86
N ASN A 39 -16.91 10.88 -11.72
CA ASN A 39 -16.40 10.58 -10.39
C ASN A 39 -16.34 9.07 -10.13
N LEU A 40 -17.44 8.35 -10.39
CA LEU A 40 -17.51 6.89 -10.22
C LEU A 40 -16.51 6.15 -11.13
N GLU A 41 -16.36 6.63 -12.37
CA GLU A 41 -15.40 6.06 -13.31
C GLU A 41 -13.95 6.27 -12.83
N ILE A 42 -13.61 7.50 -12.41
CA ILE A 42 -12.28 7.83 -11.87
C ILE A 42 -11.96 6.99 -10.63
N GLU A 43 -12.90 6.86 -9.68
CA GLU A 43 -12.73 6.02 -8.48
C GLU A 43 -12.40 4.57 -8.86
N LYS A 44 -13.19 4.00 -9.78
CA LYS A 44 -13.03 2.63 -10.23
C LYS A 44 -11.67 2.43 -10.93
N THR A 45 -11.34 3.30 -11.88
CA THR A 45 -10.06 3.23 -12.60
C THR A 45 -8.88 3.37 -11.64
N PHE A 46 -8.95 4.30 -10.68
CA PHE A 46 -7.91 4.46 -9.66
C PHE A 46 -7.74 3.21 -8.78
N ALA A 47 -8.86 2.62 -8.32
CA ALA A 47 -8.83 1.38 -7.55
C ALA A 47 -8.26 0.19 -8.36
N GLU A 48 -8.62 0.06 -9.63
CA GLU A 48 -8.10 -1.00 -10.51
C GLU A 48 -6.61 -0.82 -10.78
N MET A 49 -6.16 0.41 -11.03
CA MET A 49 -4.74 0.74 -11.22
C MET A 49 -3.92 0.41 -9.98
N THR A 50 -4.31 0.89 -8.80
CA THR A 50 -3.58 0.62 -7.54
C THR A 50 -3.50 -0.88 -7.24
N LYS A 51 -4.60 -1.62 -7.44
CA LYS A 51 -4.61 -3.09 -7.33
C LYS A 51 -3.64 -3.76 -8.30
N LYS A 52 -3.58 -3.27 -9.54
CA LYS A 52 -2.67 -3.79 -10.57
C LYS A 52 -1.21 -3.51 -10.22
N GLU A 53 -0.88 -2.31 -9.74
CA GLU A 53 0.47 -1.95 -9.30
C GLU A 53 0.94 -2.82 -8.13
N ILE A 54 0.12 -2.99 -7.09
CA ILE A 54 0.41 -3.91 -5.98
C ILE A 54 0.63 -5.34 -6.51
N SER A 55 -0.26 -5.82 -7.39
CA SER A 55 -0.15 -7.17 -7.94
C SER A 55 1.14 -7.37 -8.74
N ASN A 56 1.53 -6.37 -9.53
CA ASN A 56 2.77 -6.42 -10.31
C ASN A 56 4.00 -6.40 -9.39
N GLY A 57 4.04 -5.53 -8.38
CA GLY A 57 5.14 -5.51 -7.41
C GLY A 57 5.28 -6.83 -6.66
N ILE A 58 4.18 -7.46 -6.27
CA ILE A 58 4.20 -8.81 -5.66
C ILE A 58 4.77 -9.86 -6.64
N LYS A 59 4.37 -9.83 -7.91
CA LYS A 59 4.88 -10.76 -8.93
C LYS A 59 6.39 -10.59 -9.16
N GLU A 60 6.89 -9.37 -9.17
CA GLU A 60 8.31 -9.08 -9.31
C GLU A 60 9.11 -9.64 -8.12
N ILE A 61 8.59 -9.47 -6.90
CA ILE A 61 9.17 -10.08 -5.71
C ILE A 61 9.18 -11.62 -5.82
N ASP A 62 8.06 -12.22 -6.21
CA ASP A 62 7.97 -13.69 -6.38
C ASP A 62 8.95 -14.20 -7.45
N GLN A 63 9.16 -13.45 -8.53
CA GLN A 63 10.16 -13.79 -9.55
C GLN A 63 11.59 -13.75 -8.99
N GLN A 64 11.93 -12.73 -8.21
CA GLN A 64 13.24 -12.62 -7.56
C GLN A 64 13.49 -13.80 -6.60
N ILE A 65 12.53 -14.08 -5.71
CA ILE A 65 12.60 -15.22 -4.77
C ILE A 65 12.82 -16.54 -5.51
N ASN A 66 12.09 -16.78 -6.60
CA ASN A 66 12.16 -18.04 -7.35
C ASN A 66 13.44 -18.18 -8.19
N SER A 67 14.06 -17.07 -8.58
CA SER A 67 15.31 -17.06 -9.35
C SER A 67 16.55 -17.35 -8.49
N GLU A 68 16.53 -16.95 -7.22
CA GLU A 68 17.65 -17.10 -6.28
C GLU A 68 17.42 -18.25 -5.28
N LYS A 69 17.24 -19.46 -5.82
CA LYS A 69 16.75 -20.70 -5.17
C LYS A 69 17.30 -21.06 -3.77
N GLU A 70 18.37 -20.45 -3.28
CA GLU A 70 19.03 -20.82 -2.01
C GLU A 70 19.22 -19.65 -1.02
N ALA A 71 18.83 -18.42 -1.37
CA ALA A 71 19.00 -17.28 -0.48
C ALA A 71 17.82 -17.17 0.50
N ILE A 72 17.88 -17.93 1.61
CA ILE A 72 16.83 -17.92 2.65
C ILE A 72 16.50 -16.49 3.12
N GLY A 73 17.51 -15.60 3.17
CA GLY A 73 17.31 -14.18 3.45
C GLY A 73 16.42 -13.46 2.45
N ILE A 74 16.56 -13.72 1.14
CA ILE A 74 15.75 -13.09 0.09
C ILE A 74 14.30 -13.52 0.19
N LYS A 75 14.06 -14.82 0.46
CA LYS A 75 12.71 -15.31 0.71
C LYS A 75 12.10 -14.60 1.92
N PHE A 76 12.84 -14.50 3.03
CA PHE A 76 12.38 -13.78 4.21
C PHE A 76 12.01 -12.32 3.89
N PHE A 77 12.95 -11.52 3.38
CA PHE A 77 12.69 -10.10 3.07
C PHE A 77 11.60 -9.91 2.01
N GLY A 78 11.53 -10.81 1.02
CA GLY A 78 10.51 -10.78 -0.01
C GLY A 78 9.09 -11.00 0.55
N GLU A 79 8.90 -11.94 1.48
CA GLU A 79 7.60 -12.11 2.16
C GLU A 79 7.21 -10.87 2.99
N ILE A 80 8.19 -10.26 3.68
CA ILE A 80 7.96 -9.01 4.42
C ILE A 80 7.49 -7.89 3.48
N LEU A 81 8.17 -7.70 2.35
CA LEU A 81 7.81 -6.69 1.35
C LEU A 81 6.44 -6.96 0.71
N LYS A 82 6.10 -8.23 0.44
CA LYS A 82 4.76 -8.59 -0.03
C LYS A 82 3.69 -8.22 0.99
N GLY A 83 3.94 -8.50 2.26
CA GLY A 83 3.06 -8.09 3.36
C GLY A 83 2.92 -6.56 3.43
N TYR A 84 4.03 -5.82 3.30
CA TYR A 84 4.04 -4.35 3.25
C TYR A 84 3.11 -3.83 2.15
N LEU A 85 3.30 -4.30 0.91
CA LEU A 85 2.52 -3.85 -0.25
C LEU A 85 1.02 -4.14 -0.10
N LYS A 86 0.66 -5.30 0.44
CA LYS A 86 -0.75 -5.70 0.68
C LYS A 86 -1.46 -4.81 1.70
N ASN A 87 -0.71 -4.23 2.65
CA ASN A 87 -1.26 -3.42 3.73
C ASN A 87 -1.24 -1.91 3.42
N MET A 88 -0.66 -1.49 2.28
CA MET A 88 -0.80 -0.11 1.82
C MET A 88 -2.26 0.23 1.53
N LYS A 89 -2.68 1.45 1.89
CA LYS A 89 -4.04 1.95 1.60
C LYS A 89 -3.95 3.23 0.81
N TYR A 90 -4.92 3.39 -0.09
CA TYR A 90 -5.03 4.55 -0.97
C TYR A 90 -6.41 5.14 -0.78
N GLU A 91 -6.47 6.44 -0.49
CA GLU A 91 -7.72 7.14 -0.26
C GLU A 91 -7.75 8.41 -1.12
N ILE A 92 -8.72 8.51 -2.03
CA ILE A 92 -8.98 9.77 -2.72
C ILE A 92 -9.53 10.76 -1.69
N LYS A 93 -8.90 11.92 -1.54
CA LYS A 93 -9.35 13.02 -0.68
C LYS A 93 -10.06 14.12 -1.46
N LYS A 94 -9.62 14.34 -2.71
CA LYS A 94 -10.19 15.37 -3.58
C LYS A 94 -10.12 14.96 -5.04
N ILE A 95 -11.16 15.26 -5.82
CA ILE A 95 -11.13 15.31 -7.28
C ILE A 95 -11.32 16.76 -7.72
N GLU A 96 -10.31 17.35 -8.35
CA GLU A 96 -10.34 18.71 -8.89
C GLU A 96 -10.37 18.67 -10.42
N TYR A 97 -11.51 19.00 -11.02
CA TYR A 97 -11.66 19.09 -12.48
C TYR A 97 -11.02 20.37 -13.00
N THR A 98 -10.03 20.21 -13.87
CA THR A 98 -9.34 21.30 -14.58
C THR A 98 -9.90 21.52 -15.98
N SER A 99 -10.61 20.53 -16.52
CA SER A 99 -11.46 20.61 -17.71
C SER A 99 -12.54 19.52 -17.66
N SER A 100 -13.42 19.44 -18.67
CA SER A 100 -14.39 18.33 -18.80
C SER A 100 -13.73 16.97 -19.04
N SER A 101 -12.44 16.95 -19.39
CA SER A 101 -11.68 15.74 -19.69
C SER A 101 -10.39 15.59 -18.87
N LYS A 102 -10.16 16.43 -17.85
CA LYS A 102 -8.96 16.37 -17.00
C LYS A 102 -9.27 16.68 -15.55
N ALA A 103 -8.70 15.89 -14.64
CA ALA A 103 -8.83 16.08 -13.21
C ALA A 103 -7.51 15.82 -12.48
N ASN A 104 -7.34 16.47 -11.33
CA ASN A 104 -6.28 16.16 -10.37
C ASN A 104 -6.91 15.47 -9.17
N LEU A 105 -6.37 14.32 -8.79
CA LEU A 105 -6.76 13.56 -7.62
C LEU A 105 -5.76 13.88 -6.50
N THR A 106 -6.21 14.49 -5.42
CA THR A 106 -5.43 14.48 -4.18
C THR A 106 -5.68 13.14 -3.51
N VAL A 107 -4.62 12.36 -3.32
CA VAL A 107 -4.67 11.02 -2.75
C VAL A 107 -3.86 11.02 -1.47
N ASN A 108 -4.44 10.48 -0.40
CA ASN A 108 -3.70 10.13 0.79
C ASN A 108 -3.21 8.68 0.68
N LEU A 109 -1.89 8.51 0.70
CA LEU A 109 -1.21 7.22 0.74
C LEU A 109 -0.95 6.87 2.20
N LYS A 110 -1.47 5.73 2.66
CA LYS A 110 -1.21 5.22 4.00
C LYS A 110 -0.26 4.03 3.91
N PHE A 111 0.95 4.23 4.40
CA PHE A 111 1.99 3.24 4.47
C PHE A 111 1.96 2.58 5.85
N PRO A 112 1.93 1.25 5.95
CA PRO A 112 2.09 0.58 7.24
C PRO A 112 3.39 1.04 7.90
N LYS A 113 3.31 1.47 9.16
CA LYS A 113 4.48 1.92 9.90
C LYS A 113 5.25 0.71 10.42
N PHE A 114 6.51 0.58 10.00
CA PHE A 114 7.41 -0.47 10.45
C PHE A 114 8.43 0.10 11.41
N ASN A 115 8.60 -0.56 12.56
CA ASN A 115 9.84 -0.43 13.30
C ASN A 115 10.94 -1.19 12.54
N ASN A 116 12.18 -0.70 12.60
CA ASN A 116 13.32 -1.34 11.93
C ASN A 116 13.56 -2.77 12.43
N ASP A 117 13.09 -3.09 13.64
CA ASP A 117 13.10 -4.44 14.18
C ASP A 117 11.67 -4.97 14.31
N ILE A 118 11.22 -5.67 13.27
CA ILE A 118 9.90 -6.27 13.21
C ILE A 118 9.70 -7.38 14.25
N ILE A 119 10.77 -7.99 14.73
CA ILE A 119 10.74 -9.06 15.73
C ILE A 119 11.16 -8.58 17.13
N ASP A 120 11.32 -7.28 17.33
CA ASP A 120 11.60 -6.72 18.64
C ASP A 120 10.52 -7.13 19.65
N GLY A 121 10.97 -7.51 20.84
CA GLY A 121 10.14 -8.07 21.91
C GLY A 121 9.64 -9.51 21.71
N GLU A 122 9.91 -10.16 20.58
CA GLU A 122 9.37 -11.50 20.26
C GLU A 122 10.28 -12.65 20.72
N GLN A 123 11.39 -12.37 21.40
CA GLN A 123 12.39 -13.39 21.76
C GLN A 123 11.80 -14.56 22.55
N GLU A 124 10.91 -14.30 23.52
CA GLU A 124 10.28 -15.36 24.30
C GLU A 124 9.39 -16.25 23.40
N LYS A 125 8.64 -15.64 22.48
CA LYS A 125 7.78 -16.34 21.51
C LYS A 125 8.62 -17.19 20.56
N ILE A 126 9.73 -16.65 20.06
CA ILE A 126 10.70 -17.37 19.22
C ILE A 126 11.24 -18.59 19.97
N ASN A 127 11.70 -18.40 21.23
CA ASN A 127 12.25 -19.48 22.05
C ASN A 127 11.23 -20.61 22.26
N LYS A 128 9.99 -20.27 22.64
CA LYS A 128 8.91 -21.24 22.85
C LYS A 128 8.56 -22.00 21.57
N LEU A 129 8.47 -21.31 20.43
CA LEU A 129 8.16 -21.95 19.15
C LEU A 129 9.31 -22.85 18.69
N PHE A 130 10.55 -22.43 18.89
CA PHE A 130 11.72 -23.23 18.56
C PHE A 130 11.76 -24.52 19.39
N GLU A 131 11.58 -24.42 20.70
CA GLU A 131 11.52 -25.58 21.60
C GLU A 131 10.36 -26.50 21.24
N LYS A 132 9.17 -25.95 20.98
CA LYS A 132 8.01 -26.72 20.55
C LYS A 132 8.25 -27.51 19.25
N ARG A 133 8.95 -26.92 18.27
CA ARG A 133 9.20 -27.56 16.96
C ARG A 133 10.35 -28.55 16.97
N THR A 134 11.33 -28.35 17.85
CA THR A 134 12.60 -29.09 17.80
C THR A 134 12.88 -29.96 19.02
N GLY A 135 12.16 -29.73 20.12
CA GLY A 135 12.45 -30.32 21.43
C GLY A 135 13.76 -29.81 22.07
N LYS A 136 14.33 -28.71 21.56
CA LYS A 136 15.58 -28.10 22.05
C LYS A 136 15.37 -26.64 22.41
N SER A 137 15.99 -26.19 23.50
CA SER A 137 16.03 -24.76 23.82
C SER A 137 16.95 -24.02 22.83
N ILE A 138 16.76 -22.71 22.70
CA ILE A 138 17.63 -21.90 21.83
C ILE A 138 19.09 -21.88 22.34
N GLU A 139 19.31 -22.05 23.64
CA GLU A 139 20.64 -22.14 24.25
C GLU A 139 21.43 -23.34 23.73
N TYR A 140 20.76 -24.43 23.35
CA TYR A 140 21.39 -25.60 22.74
C TYR A 140 22.16 -25.24 21.47
N LEU A 141 21.73 -24.21 20.75
CA LEU A 141 22.36 -23.76 19.51
C LEU A 141 23.81 -23.30 19.72
N SER A 142 24.16 -22.80 20.91
CA SER A 142 25.54 -22.43 21.25
C SER A 142 26.51 -23.62 21.25
N LYS A 143 25.99 -24.85 21.35
CA LYS A 143 26.75 -26.10 21.38
C LYS A 143 26.74 -26.82 20.02
N ALA A 144 25.93 -26.37 19.07
CA ALA A 144 25.86 -26.96 17.74
C ALA A 144 27.09 -26.57 16.92
N SER A 145 27.55 -27.48 16.06
CA SER A 145 28.57 -27.11 15.06
C SER A 145 28.00 -26.09 14.07
N SER A 146 28.86 -25.29 13.43
CA SER A 146 28.41 -24.33 12.42
C SER A 146 27.65 -25.01 11.27
N GLU A 147 28.10 -26.20 10.86
CA GLU A 147 27.43 -26.97 9.80
C GLU A 147 26.04 -27.46 10.25
N GLU A 148 25.94 -27.99 11.46
CA GLU A 148 24.65 -28.41 12.03
C GLU A 148 23.71 -27.21 12.17
N PHE A 149 24.21 -26.08 12.68
CA PHE A 149 23.43 -24.86 12.79
C PHE A 149 22.90 -24.40 11.43
N GLN A 150 23.75 -24.26 10.42
CA GLN A 150 23.33 -23.77 9.11
C GLN A 150 22.35 -24.71 8.41
N LYS A 151 22.58 -26.03 8.46
CA LYS A 151 21.76 -26.99 7.72
C LYS A 151 20.47 -27.36 8.43
N LYS A 152 20.46 -27.40 9.76
CA LYS A 152 19.34 -27.93 10.56
C LYS A 152 18.59 -26.88 11.34
N TRP A 153 19.28 -25.95 11.98
CA TRP A 153 18.67 -25.03 12.94
C TRP A 153 18.28 -23.68 12.33
N LEU A 154 19.12 -23.14 11.45
CA LEU A 154 18.87 -21.87 10.77
C LEU A 154 17.58 -21.88 9.94
N PRO A 155 17.23 -22.93 9.17
CA PRO A 155 15.96 -22.95 8.43
C PRO A 155 14.75 -22.88 9.36
N VAL A 156 14.78 -23.62 10.48
CA VAL A 156 13.69 -23.63 11.47
C VAL A 156 13.53 -22.26 12.12
N LEU A 157 14.65 -21.61 12.47
CA LEU A 157 14.63 -20.24 13.01
C LEU A 157 14.05 -19.24 12.01
N ILE A 158 14.48 -19.31 10.75
CA ILE A 158 13.97 -18.39 9.73
C ILE A 158 12.48 -18.63 9.48
N ASP A 159 12.01 -19.87 9.45
CA ASP A 159 10.58 -20.16 9.34
C ASP A 159 9.77 -19.58 10.50
N ILE A 160 10.26 -19.71 11.74
CA ILE A 160 9.60 -19.12 12.94
C ILE A 160 9.58 -17.59 12.84
N ILE A 161 10.72 -16.98 12.53
CA ILE A 161 10.85 -15.53 12.41
C ILE A 161 9.95 -15.01 11.29
N SER A 162 9.88 -15.71 10.15
CA SER A 162 9.00 -15.38 9.02
C SER A 162 7.53 -15.39 9.41
N GLU A 163 7.09 -16.40 10.18
CA GLU A 163 5.72 -16.51 10.65
C GLU A 163 5.34 -15.36 11.59
N ILE A 164 6.18 -15.08 12.58
CA ILE A 164 5.96 -13.98 13.54
C ILE A 164 5.92 -12.65 12.80
N ALA A 165 6.88 -12.40 11.91
CA ALA A 165 6.96 -11.16 11.17
C ALA A 165 5.73 -10.99 10.25
N SER A 166 5.29 -12.06 9.57
CA SER A 166 4.06 -12.05 8.75
C SER A 166 2.81 -11.75 9.58
N GLU A 167 2.69 -12.35 10.75
CA GLU A 167 1.60 -12.08 11.70
C GLU A 167 1.59 -10.60 12.10
N LYS A 168 2.76 -10.03 12.44
CA LYS A 168 2.88 -8.62 12.82
C LYS A 168 2.50 -7.70 11.67
N ILE A 169 2.99 -7.95 10.45
CA ILE A 169 2.65 -7.18 9.25
C ILE A 169 1.14 -7.12 9.02
N ASN A 170 0.48 -8.28 9.07
CA ASN A 170 -0.96 -8.37 8.80
C ASN A 170 -1.81 -7.71 9.89
N ASN A 171 -1.23 -7.47 11.07
CA ASN A 171 -1.91 -6.85 12.21
C ASN A 171 -1.51 -5.39 12.45
N ILE A 172 -0.78 -4.75 11.52
CA ILE A 172 -0.39 -3.34 11.64
C ILE A 172 -1.62 -2.44 11.68
N LYS A 173 -1.68 -1.59 12.71
CA LYS A 173 -2.74 -0.59 12.92
C LYS A 173 -2.25 0.84 12.71
N GLU A 174 -0.94 1.06 12.81
CA GLU A 174 -0.33 2.37 12.65
C GLU A 174 0.12 2.58 11.20
N PHE A 175 -0.19 3.75 10.67
CA PHE A 175 0.14 4.11 9.31
C PHE A 175 0.81 5.48 9.27
N GLU A 176 1.84 5.60 8.44
CA GLU A 176 2.37 6.88 8.01
C GLU A 176 1.55 7.36 6.81
N GLU A 177 1.20 8.63 6.80
CA GLU A 177 0.35 9.21 5.77
C GLU A 177 1.15 10.20 4.91
N LYS A 178 0.99 10.11 3.60
CA LYS A 178 1.58 11.04 2.64
C LYS A 178 0.55 11.43 1.61
N GLU A 179 0.28 12.72 1.51
CA GLU A 179 -0.54 13.24 0.42
C GLU A 179 0.27 13.37 -0.87
N THR A 180 -0.35 13.01 -1.98
CA THR A 180 0.19 13.17 -3.33
C THR A 180 -0.90 13.62 -4.28
N VAL A 181 -0.51 14.11 -5.46
CA VAL A 181 -1.42 14.47 -6.53
C VAL A 181 -1.18 13.56 -7.73
N VAL A 182 -2.25 12.93 -8.20
CA VAL A 182 -2.24 12.08 -9.40
C VAL A 182 -3.14 12.72 -10.45
N LYS A 183 -2.75 12.65 -11.72
CA LYS A 183 -3.57 13.20 -12.81
C LYS A 183 -4.49 12.13 -13.40
N ALA A 184 -5.70 12.52 -13.75
CA ALA A 184 -6.62 11.72 -14.53
C ALA A 184 -7.01 12.47 -15.81
N GLU A 185 -7.07 11.74 -16.92
CA GLU A 185 -7.46 12.29 -18.22
C GLU A 185 -8.46 11.38 -18.93
N LYS A 186 -9.38 11.98 -19.68
CA LYS A 186 -10.34 11.25 -20.50
C LYS A 186 -9.72 10.95 -21.86
N ILE A 187 -9.39 9.68 -22.10
CA ILE A 187 -8.79 9.18 -23.34
C ILE A 187 -9.83 8.32 -24.06
N ASN A 188 -10.17 8.67 -25.30
CA ASN A 188 -11.20 7.97 -26.09
C ASN A 188 -12.54 7.81 -25.35
N GLY A 189 -12.92 8.85 -24.60
CA GLY A 189 -14.18 8.87 -23.85
C GLY A 189 -14.17 8.14 -22.50
N LYS A 190 -13.05 7.55 -22.07
CA LYS A 190 -12.90 6.88 -20.78
C LYS A 190 -11.86 7.54 -19.89
N TRP A 191 -12.09 7.57 -18.59
CA TRP A 191 -11.11 8.10 -17.63
C TRP A 191 -9.98 7.13 -17.39
N ASP A 192 -8.76 7.63 -17.53
CA ASP A 192 -7.52 6.93 -17.22
C ASP A 192 -6.69 7.72 -16.19
N ILE A 193 -5.83 7.02 -15.46
CA ILE A 193 -4.92 7.61 -14.49
C ILE A 193 -3.51 7.68 -15.09
N ILE A 194 -2.93 8.87 -15.09
CA ILE A 194 -1.63 9.13 -15.71
C ILE A 194 -0.52 8.91 -14.67
N THR A 195 0.18 7.78 -14.79
CA THR A 195 1.24 7.35 -13.87
C THR A 195 2.66 7.62 -14.35
N LYS A 196 2.84 8.13 -15.58
CA LYS A 196 4.13 8.48 -16.17
C LYS A 196 4.08 9.87 -16.82
N ASN A 197 5.04 10.72 -16.48
CA ASN A 197 5.48 11.81 -17.36
C ASN A 197 6.69 11.31 -18.16
#